data_AF-A0A2N0RYE6-F1
#
_entry.id   AF-A0A2N0RYE6-F1
#
_cell.length_a   1.000
_cell.length_b   1.000
_cell.length_c   1.000
_cell.angle_alpha   90.00
_cell.angle_beta   90.00
_cell.angle_gamma   90.00
#
_symmetry.space_group_name_H-M   'P 1'
#
loop_
_entity.id
_entity.type
_entity.pdbx_description
1 polymer ?
#
loop_
_entity_poly.entity_id
_entity_poly.type
_entity_poly.pdbx_seq_one_letter_code
_entity_poly.pdbx_strand_id
1 'polypeptide(L)'
;MTMKASSTIKMQNVFKEKIEVLKEETSNLIEEIAGYAGDGNTNEFLRSLGNLESKLKDTMDSLSNRADEVEKELKELKDQVNYMKFFSDYRDWASIFIQMLTKKLGGVDNWHGVEMEDEDIGLNLTDIKLLLEVRDASNILIHKKNQTSRDAEMELGTYPVPDNLKIYKPPLKKAYKAMSRWRSS
;
A
#
# COMPACT_ATOMS: atom_id res chain seq x y z
N MET A 1 -3.43 -8.84 -13.84
CA MET A 1 -3.84 -7.70 -12.99
C MET A 1 -4.03 -6.47 -13.88
N THR A 2 -5.26 -6.14 -14.29
CA THR A 2 -5.55 -4.97 -15.15
C THR A 2 -6.70 -4.10 -14.62
N MET A 3 -7.31 -4.46 -13.47
CA MET A 3 -8.53 -3.79 -12.98
C MET A 3 -8.28 -2.45 -12.25
N LYS A 4 -7.14 -2.22 -11.60
CA LYS A 4 -6.92 -1.00 -10.78
C LYS A 4 -6.58 0.26 -11.57
N ALA A 5 -5.74 0.15 -12.61
CA ALA A 5 -5.40 1.29 -13.48
C ALA A 5 -6.62 1.88 -14.19
N SER A 6 -7.60 1.03 -14.52
CA SER A 6 -8.88 1.46 -15.12
C SER A 6 -9.74 2.28 -14.14
N SER A 7 -9.68 1.98 -12.83
CA SER A 7 -10.44 2.72 -11.82
C SER A 7 -9.87 4.12 -11.56
N THR A 8 -8.54 4.27 -11.50
CA THR A 8 -7.88 5.56 -11.24
C THR A 8 -8.10 6.54 -12.39
N ILE A 9 -8.02 6.06 -13.64
CA ILE A 9 -8.29 6.88 -14.83
C ILE A 9 -9.76 7.32 -14.87
N LYS A 10 -10.69 6.41 -14.54
CA LYS A 10 -12.12 6.76 -14.42
C LYS A 10 -12.35 7.84 -13.36
N MET A 11 -11.72 7.72 -12.19
CA MET A 11 -11.88 8.67 -11.10
C MET A 11 -11.31 10.05 -11.46
N GLN A 12 -10.15 10.10 -12.12
CA GLN A 12 -9.55 11.34 -12.62
C GLN A 12 -10.43 12.02 -13.69
N ASN A 13 -11.03 11.26 -14.60
CA ASN A 13 -11.91 11.81 -15.63
C ASN A 13 -13.19 12.40 -15.02
N VAL A 14 -13.81 11.69 -14.07
CA VAL A 14 -14.98 12.20 -13.32
C VAL A 14 -14.62 13.46 -12.52
N PHE A 15 -13.39 13.58 -12.02
CA PHE A 15 -12.93 14.78 -11.32
C PHE A 15 -12.78 15.97 -12.25
N LYS A 16 -12.18 15.76 -13.44
CA LYS A 16 -12.04 16.80 -14.46
C LYS A 16 -13.38 17.31 -14.96
N GLU A 17 -14.32 16.41 -15.29
CA GLU A 17 -15.66 16.81 -15.76
C GLU A 17 -16.39 17.68 -14.73
N LYS A 18 -16.33 17.30 -13.46
CA LYS A 18 -16.98 18.08 -12.40
C LYS A 18 -16.33 19.44 -12.15
N ILE A 19 -15.00 19.56 -12.29
CA ILE A 19 -14.33 20.87 -12.21
C ILE A 19 -14.77 21.77 -13.37
N GLU A 20 -14.89 21.25 -14.59
CA GLU A 20 -15.32 22.05 -15.72
C GLU A 20 -16.77 22.52 -15.57
N VAL A 21 -17.69 21.64 -15.14
CA VAL A 21 -19.08 22.03 -14.84
C VAL A 21 -19.12 23.16 -13.81
N LEU A 22 -18.31 23.07 -12.75
CA LEU A 22 -18.25 24.10 -11.71
C LEU A 22 -17.72 25.44 -12.22
N LYS A 23 -16.72 25.44 -13.08
CA LYS A 23 -16.20 26.68 -13.69
C LYS A 23 -17.26 27.38 -14.53
N GLU A 24 -18.01 26.61 -15.30
CA GLU A 24 -19.04 27.12 -16.19
C GLU A 24 -20.23 27.68 -15.39
N GLU A 25 -20.72 26.93 -14.39
CA GLU A 25 -21.78 27.40 -13.50
C GLU A 25 -21.40 28.65 -12.72
N THR A 26 -20.15 28.74 -12.27
CA THR A 26 -19.65 29.93 -11.55
C THR A 26 -19.51 31.15 -12.47
N SER A 27 -19.05 30.96 -13.72
CA SER A 27 -19.00 32.06 -14.71
C SER A 27 -20.38 32.62 -15.00
N ASN A 28 -21.36 31.76 -15.22
CA ASN A 28 -22.73 32.17 -15.53
C ASN A 28 -23.35 33.00 -14.40
N LEU A 29 -23.14 32.60 -13.14
CA LEU A 29 -23.62 33.35 -11.98
C LEU A 29 -22.93 34.71 -11.82
N ILE A 30 -21.63 34.81 -12.14
CA ILE A 30 -20.91 36.08 -12.13
C ILE A 30 -21.49 37.05 -13.17
N GLU A 31 -21.81 36.56 -14.37
CA GLU A 31 -22.43 37.38 -15.42
C GLU A 31 -23.82 37.88 -15.03
N GLU A 32 -24.67 37.03 -14.44
CA GLU A 32 -25.99 37.43 -13.93
C GLU A 32 -25.87 38.52 -12.86
N ILE A 33 -24.98 38.34 -11.89
CA ILE A 33 -24.73 39.31 -10.82
C ILE A 33 -24.27 40.66 -11.39
N ALA A 34 -23.39 40.64 -12.40
CA ALA A 34 -22.93 41.86 -13.08
C ALA A 34 -24.06 42.59 -13.81
N GLY A 35 -24.97 41.84 -14.45
CA GLY A 35 -26.16 42.40 -15.10
C GLY A 35 -27.08 43.10 -14.09
N TYR A 36 -27.44 42.43 -13.00
CA TYR A 36 -28.33 42.99 -11.98
C TYR A 36 -27.74 44.21 -11.26
N ALA A 37 -26.41 44.25 -11.09
CA ALA A 37 -25.72 45.42 -10.55
C ALA A 37 -25.80 46.63 -11.50
N GLY A 38 -25.74 46.40 -12.82
CA GLY A 38 -25.88 47.45 -13.84
C GLY A 38 -27.29 48.03 -13.92
N ASP A 39 -28.32 47.20 -13.70
CA ASP A 39 -29.73 47.60 -13.77
C ASP A 39 -30.26 48.27 -12.49
N GLY A 40 -29.45 48.32 -11.42
CA GLY A 40 -29.86 48.86 -10.12
C GLY A 40 -30.89 48.01 -9.37
N ASN A 41 -31.08 46.75 -9.78
CA ASN A 41 -32.05 45.82 -9.18
C ASN A 41 -31.46 45.11 -7.96
N THR A 42 -31.37 45.84 -6.84
CA THR A 42 -30.69 45.39 -5.62
C THR A 42 -31.26 44.11 -5.02
N ASN A 43 -32.58 43.88 -5.12
CA ASN A 43 -33.21 42.67 -4.58
C ASN A 43 -32.85 41.42 -5.38
N GLU A 44 -32.85 41.49 -6.72
CA GLU A 44 -32.40 40.35 -7.53
C GLU A 44 -30.89 40.12 -7.37
N PHE A 45 -30.09 41.17 -7.29
CA PHE A 45 -28.65 41.07 -7.01
C PHE A 45 -28.38 40.30 -5.70
N LEU A 46 -29.06 40.66 -4.60
CA LEU A 46 -28.92 39.97 -3.32
C LEU A 46 -29.42 38.52 -3.36
N ARG A 47 -30.50 38.24 -4.09
CA ARG A 47 -31.02 36.87 -4.28
C ARG A 47 -30.03 35.99 -5.05
N SER A 48 -29.46 36.52 -6.14
CA SER A 48 -28.48 35.80 -6.96
C SER A 48 -27.17 35.57 -6.20
N LEU A 49 -26.74 36.53 -5.37
CA LEU A 49 -25.60 36.34 -4.46
C LEU A 49 -25.84 35.22 -3.44
N GLY A 50 -27.01 35.19 -2.80
CA GLY A 50 -27.34 34.12 -1.85
C GLY A 50 -27.40 32.73 -2.52
N ASN A 51 -27.91 32.66 -3.75
CA ASN A 51 -27.92 31.43 -4.54
C ASN A 51 -26.49 30.99 -4.91
N LEU A 52 -25.62 31.93 -5.28
CA LEU A 52 -24.21 31.64 -5.55
C LEU A 52 -23.50 31.14 -4.30
N GLU A 53 -23.70 31.78 -3.15
CA GLU A 53 -23.13 31.35 -1.86
C GLU A 53 -23.53 29.92 -1.52
N SER A 54 -24.83 29.60 -1.63
CA SER A 54 -25.34 28.24 -1.38
C SER A 54 -24.70 27.21 -2.31
N LYS A 55 -24.64 27.50 -3.61
CA LYS A 55 -24.02 26.59 -4.59
C LYS A 55 -22.53 26.38 -4.36
N LEU A 56 -21.81 27.46 -4.02
CA LEU A 56 -20.38 27.37 -3.69
C LEU A 56 -20.17 26.51 -2.45
N LYS A 57 -21.04 26.64 -1.44
CA LYS A 57 -20.97 25.84 -0.22
C LYS A 57 -21.18 24.35 -0.52
N ASP A 58 -22.26 24.00 -1.23
CA ASP A 58 -22.56 22.61 -1.60
C ASP A 58 -21.42 21.98 -2.42
N THR A 59 -20.83 22.80 -3.30
CA THR A 59 -19.66 22.41 -4.09
C THR A 59 -18.46 22.12 -3.21
N MET A 60 -18.16 23.01 -2.26
CA MET A 60 -17.03 22.89 -1.35
C MET A 60 -17.16 21.62 -0.49
N ASP A 61 -18.36 21.35 0.03
CA ASP A 61 -18.65 20.16 0.82
C ASP A 61 -18.47 18.87 -0.01
N SER A 62 -18.95 18.87 -1.27
CA SER A 62 -18.78 17.77 -2.22
C SER A 62 -17.30 17.50 -2.56
N LEU A 63 -16.51 18.56 -2.76
CA LEU A 63 -15.07 18.46 -2.99
C LEU A 63 -14.33 17.95 -1.76
N SER A 64 -14.68 18.42 -0.56
CA SER A 64 -14.06 18.00 0.69
C SER A 64 -14.26 16.51 0.94
N ASN A 65 -15.50 16.01 0.83
CA ASN A 65 -15.81 14.60 1.02
C ASN A 65 -15.03 13.69 0.06
N ARG A 66 -14.84 14.14 -1.19
CA ARG A 66 -14.08 13.39 -2.20
C ARG A 66 -12.58 13.44 -1.97
N ALA A 67 -12.06 14.55 -1.44
CA ALA A 67 -10.66 14.63 -1.04
C ALA A 67 -10.37 13.60 0.06
N ASP A 68 -11.27 13.44 1.04
CA ASP A 68 -11.17 12.44 2.10
C ASP A 68 -11.21 11.00 1.54
N GLU A 69 -12.08 10.73 0.56
CA GLU A 69 -12.13 9.43 -0.14
C GLU A 69 -10.80 9.11 -0.84
N VAL A 70 -10.24 10.08 -1.58
CA VAL A 70 -8.96 9.92 -2.29
C VAL A 70 -7.82 9.70 -1.31
N GLU A 71 -7.78 10.44 -0.19
CA GLU A 71 -6.76 10.26 0.84
C GLU A 71 -6.80 8.85 1.43
N LYS A 72 -8.01 8.33 1.68
CA LYS A 72 -8.22 6.96 2.16
C LYS A 72 -7.73 5.92 1.16
N GLU A 73 -8.13 6.02 -0.11
CA GLU A 73 -7.69 5.09 -1.15
C GLU A 73 -6.17 5.11 -1.35
N LEU A 74 -5.55 6.31 -1.28
CA LEU A 74 -4.10 6.46 -1.39
C LEU A 74 -3.37 5.77 -0.24
N LYS A 75 -3.91 5.86 0.99
CA LYS A 75 -3.37 5.14 2.15
C LYS A 75 -3.46 3.63 1.96
N GLU A 76 -4.61 3.10 1.54
CA GLU A 76 -4.80 1.67 1.29
C GLU A 76 -3.87 1.15 0.17
N LEU A 77 -3.68 1.93 -0.89
CA LEU A 77 -2.78 1.57 -1.99
C LEU A 77 -1.32 1.58 -1.53
N LYS A 78 -0.92 2.57 -0.73
CA LYS A 78 0.42 2.64 -0.14
C LYS A 78 0.69 1.42 0.74
N ASP A 79 -0.25 1.00 1.55
CA ASP A 79 -0.13 -0.20 2.38
C ASP A 79 -0.02 -1.48 1.55
N GLN A 80 -0.80 -1.60 0.47
CA GLN A 80 -0.70 -2.73 -0.46
C GLN A 80 0.63 -2.78 -1.21
N VAL A 81 1.16 -1.63 -1.63
CA VAL A 81 2.48 -1.53 -2.26
C VAL A 81 3.57 -1.95 -1.27
N ASN A 82 3.48 -1.50 -0.02
CA ASN A 82 4.41 -1.91 1.04
C ASN A 82 4.35 -3.42 1.29
N TYR A 83 3.15 -4.00 1.30
CA TYR A 83 2.94 -5.45 1.40
C TYR A 83 3.62 -6.18 0.24
N MET A 84 3.30 -5.82 -1.00
CA MET A 84 3.87 -6.45 -2.19
C MET A 84 5.39 -6.37 -2.21
N LYS A 85 5.96 -5.21 -1.87
CA LYS A 85 7.41 -5.01 -1.84
C LYS A 85 8.08 -5.85 -0.74
N PHE A 86 7.50 -5.91 0.45
CA PHE A 86 8.01 -6.75 1.53
C PHE A 86 8.07 -8.22 1.11
N PHE A 87 6.95 -8.81 0.69
CA PHE A 87 6.95 -10.22 0.32
C PHE A 87 7.84 -10.49 -0.88
N SER A 88 7.89 -9.59 -1.88
CA SER A 88 8.83 -9.72 -2.99
C SER A 88 10.29 -9.79 -2.55
N ASP A 89 10.72 -8.90 -1.65
CA ASP A 89 12.13 -8.79 -1.25
C ASP A 89 12.59 -10.01 -0.43
N TYR A 90 11.67 -10.65 0.32
CA TYR A 90 11.99 -11.71 1.29
C TYR A 90 11.56 -13.12 0.85
N ARG A 91 10.67 -13.28 -0.13
CA ARG A 91 10.17 -14.58 -0.60
C ARG A 91 11.27 -15.50 -1.07
N ASP A 92 12.23 -15.00 -1.85
CA ASP A 92 13.30 -15.83 -2.39
C ASP A 92 14.25 -16.29 -1.28
N TRP A 93 14.48 -15.45 -0.28
CA TRP A 93 15.28 -15.83 0.89
C TRP A 93 14.57 -16.85 1.77
N ALA A 94 13.25 -16.70 1.99
CA ALA A 94 12.45 -17.72 2.66
C ALA A 94 12.47 -19.05 1.87
N SER A 95 12.38 -18.99 0.54
CA SER A 95 12.45 -20.16 -0.33
C SER A 95 13.80 -20.88 -0.21
N ILE A 96 14.91 -20.14 -0.29
CA ILE A 96 16.27 -20.68 -0.12
C ILE A 96 16.41 -21.32 1.26
N PHE A 97 15.94 -20.65 2.31
CA PHE A 97 15.99 -21.16 3.67
C PHE A 97 15.22 -22.49 3.81
N ILE A 98 13.98 -22.55 3.32
CA ILE A 98 13.15 -23.78 3.39
C ILE A 98 13.80 -24.95 2.65
N GLN A 99 14.43 -24.69 1.49
CA GLN A 99 15.17 -25.72 0.77
C GLN A 99 16.38 -26.22 1.57
N MET A 100 17.15 -25.30 2.17
CA MET A 100 18.29 -25.67 3.02
C MET A 100 17.87 -26.47 4.25
N LEU A 101 16.80 -26.02 4.92
CA LEU A 101 16.23 -26.68 6.09
C LEU A 101 15.80 -28.12 5.75
N THR A 102 15.06 -28.29 4.65
CA THR A 102 14.61 -29.61 4.18
C THR A 102 15.79 -30.54 3.91
N LYS A 103 16.84 -30.03 3.28
CA LYS A 103 18.05 -30.80 2.99
C LYS A 103 18.77 -31.20 4.28
N LYS A 104 18.90 -30.29 5.23
CA LYS A 104 19.59 -30.52 6.50
C LYS A 104 18.88 -31.58 7.35
N LEU A 105 17.55 -31.45 7.47
CA LEU A 105 16.72 -32.38 8.25
C LEU A 105 16.38 -33.68 7.51
N GLY A 106 16.81 -33.85 6.25
CA GLY A 106 16.55 -35.05 5.47
C GLY A 106 15.09 -35.22 5.03
N GLY A 107 14.29 -34.15 5.01
CA GLY A 107 12.89 -34.17 4.56
C GLY A 107 11.98 -33.25 5.36
N VAL A 108 10.76 -33.03 4.84
CA VAL A 108 9.73 -32.20 5.49
C VAL A 108 9.15 -32.88 6.73
N ASP A 109 9.06 -34.21 6.72
CA ASP A 109 8.54 -34.99 7.85
C ASP A 109 9.38 -34.81 9.13
N ASN A 110 10.64 -34.44 8.97
CA ASN A 110 11.60 -34.25 10.06
C ASN A 110 11.64 -32.82 10.63
N TRP A 111 10.76 -31.91 10.17
CA TRP A 111 10.75 -30.52 10.63
C TRP A 111 10.41 -30.32 12.11
N HIS A 112 9.81 -31.32 12.75
CA HIS A 112 9.62 -31.36 14.19
C HIS A 112 10.95 -31.36 14.98
N GLY A 113 12.05 -31.78 14.36
CA GLY A 113 13.39 -31.76 14.95
C GLY A 113 14.11 -30.41 14.88
N VAL A 114 13.48 -29.37 14.31
CA VAL A 114 14.17 -28.09 14.06
C VAL A 114 14.66 -27.40 15.34
N GLU A 115 13.90 -27.54 16.44
CA GLU A 115 14.25 -26.93 17.72
C GLU A 115 15.53 -27.57 18.29
N MET A 116 15.80 -28.84 17.99
CA MET A 116 16.98 -29.57 18.47
C MET A 116 18.24 -29.29 17.64
N GLU A 117 18.12 -28.96 16.35
CA GLU A 117 19.29 -28.77 15.48
C GLU A 117 19.87 -27.34 15.48
N ASP A 118 19.09 -26.35 15.91
CA ASP A 118 19.50 -24.94 15.90
C ASP A 118 19.00 -24.21 17.17
N GLU A 119 19.19 -24.85 18.34
CA GLU A 119 18.87 -24.30 19.68
C GLU A 119 19.44 -22.88 19.88
N ASP A 120 20.66 -22.63 19.40
CA ASP A 120 21.34 -21.33 19.44
C ASP A 120 20.71 -20.22 18.56
N ILE A 121 19.91 -20.60 17.58
CA ILE A 121 19.15 -19.69 16.71
C ILE A 121 17.73 -19.54 17.24
N GLY A 122 17.24 -20.52 18.01
CA GLY A 122 15.92 -20.54 18.62
C GLY A 122 14.82 -20.59 17.57
N LEU A 123 15.04 -21.32 16.48
CA LEU A 123 14.07 -21.50 15.41
C LEU A 123 13.03 -22.55 15.85
N ASN A 124 11.74 -22.22 15.72
CA ASN A 124 10.65 -23.12 16.07
C ASN A 124 9.66 -23.33 14.90
N LEU A 125 8.69 -24.23 15.11
CA LEU A 125 7.67 -24.54 14.11
C LEU A 125 6.80 -23.32 13.72
N THR A 126 6.56 -22.38 14.64
CA THR A 126 5.82 -21.14 14.34
C THR A 126 6.61 -20.25 13.39
N ASP A 127 7.92 -20.12 13.59
CA ASP A 127 8.80 -19.39 12.67
C ASP A 127 8.77 -20.02 11.27
N ILE A 128 8.82 -21.35 11.18
CA ILE A 128 8.73 -22.06 9.90
C ILE A 128 7.41 -21.77 9.19
N LYS A 129 6.27 -21.83 9.90
CA LYS A 129 4.95 -21.52 9.33
C LYS A 129 4.90 -20.11 8.74
N LEU A 130 5.40 -19.11 9.48
CA LEU A 130 5.46 -17.73 9.00
C LEU A 130 6.38 -17.58 7.78
N LEU A 131 7.49 -18.32 7.70
CA LEU A 131 8.37 -18.32 6.54
C LEU A 131 7.75 -18.99 5.31
N LEU A 132 6.94 -20.04 5.50
CA LEU A 132 6.14 -20.63 4.42
C LEU A 132 5.10 -19.65 3.91
N GLU A 133 4.42 -18.92 4.79
CA GLU A 133 3.50 -17.86 4.38
C GLU A 133 4.23 -16.79 3.54
N VAL A 134 5.44 -16.39 3.92
CA VAL A 134 6.26 -15.45 3.13
C VAL A 134 6.61 -16.02 1.75
N ARG A 135 6.93 -17.31 1.68
CA ARG A 135 7.22 -18.02 0.42
C ARG A 135 6.00 -18.07 -0.49
N ASP A 136 4.82 -18.34 0.07
CA ASP A 136 3.59 -18.66 -0.66
C ASP A 136 2.76 -17.41 -1.01
N ALA A 137 2.87 -16.32 -0.22
CA ALA A 137 2.08 -15.10 -0.41
C ALA A 137 2.49 -14.25 -1.63
N SER A 138 3.64 -14.51 -2.25
CA SER A 138 4.13 -13.69 -3.37
C SER A 138 3.78 -14.32 -4.73
N ASN A 139 2.88 -13.65 -5.46
CA ASN A 139 2.63 -13.94 -6.86
C ASN A 139 3.86 -13.58 -7.70
N ILE A 140 4.26 -14.53 -8.54
CA ILE A 140 5.38 -14.69 -9.50
C ILE A 140 5.95 -13.43 -10.19
N LEU A 141 5.32 -12.26 -10.13
CA LEU A 141 5.64 -11.08 -10.96
C LEU A 141 6.68 -10.09 -10.41
N ILE A 142 7.13 -10.23 -9.16
CA ILE A 142 8.16 -9.34 -8.60
C ILE A 142 9.36 -10.20 -8.16
N HIS A 143 10.40 -10.21 -9.00
CA HIS A 143 11.62 -10.94 -8.76
C HIS A 143 12.54 -10.20 -7.79
N LYS A 144 13.39 -10.97 -7.09
CA LYS A 144 14.53 -10.51 -6.30
C LYS A 144 15.20 -9.25 -6.85
N LYS A 145 15.33 -8.21 -6.02
CA LYS A 145 16.40 -7.22 -6.19
C LYS A 145 17.74 -7.95 -6.18
N ASN A 146 18.69 -7.60 -7.04
CA ASN A 146 20.06 -8.16 -7.05
C ASN A 146 20.83 -7.83 -5.75
N GLN A 147 20.42 -8.44 -4.63
CA GLN A 147 20.90 -8.21 -3.27
C GLN A 147 21.41 -9.50 -2.65
N THR A 148 22.40 -9.40 -1.77
CA THR A 148 22.92 -10.54 -0.99
C THR A 148 22.04 -10.82 0.23
N SER A 149 22.27 -11.95 0.91
CA SER A 149 21.50 -12.28 2.13
C SER A 149 21.76 -11.27 3.25
N ARG A 150 22.99 -10.75 3.30
CA ARG A 150 23.41 -9.75 4.28
C ARG A 150 22.76 -8.39 4.01
N ASP A 151 22.67 -7.99 2.74
CA ASP A 151 21.97 -6.75 2.37
C ASP A 151 20.49 -6.83 2.75
N ALA A 152 19.85 -7.95 2.44
CA ALA A 152 18.45 -8.18 2.79
C ALA A 152 18.20 -8.22 4.31
N GLU A 153 19.13 -8.79 5.09
CA GLU A 153 19.07 -8.78 6.55
C GLU A 153 19.20 -7.36 7.13
N MET A 154 20.12 -6.55 6.59
CA MET A 154 20.28 -5.14 6.98
C MET A 154 19.03 -4.32 6.63
N GLU A 155 18.48 -4.49 5.43
CA GLU A 155 17.23 -3.84 5.00
C GLU A 155 16.05 -4.24 5.88
N LEU A 156 15.97 -5.48 6.35
CA LEU A 156 14.89 -5.94 7.23
C LEU A 156 14.82 -5.14 8.54
N GLY A 157 15.98 -4.68 9.03
CA GLY A 157 16.12 -3.83 10.22
C GLY A 157 15.68 -2.39 9.99
N THR A 158 15.90 -1.83 8.81
CA THR A 158 15.70 -0.42 8.49
C THR A 158 14.40 -0.12 7.75
N TYR A 159 13.82 -1.11 7.08
CA TYR A 159 12.63 -0.92 6.26
C TYR A 159 11.39 -0.64 7.14
N PRO A 160 10.68 0.48 6.90
CA PRO A 160 9.42 0.76 7.57
C PRO A 160 8.39 -0.25 7.06
N VAL A 161 7.97 -1.11 7.99
CA VAL A 161 7.06 -2.22 7.70
C VAL A 161 5.75 -1.94 8.44
N PRO A 162 4.60 -2.01 7.75
CA PRO A 162 3.27 -1.97 8.39
C PRO A 162 3.19 -2.91 9.60
N ASP A 163 2.42 -2.53 10.63
CA ASP A 163 2.39 -3.25 11.90
C ASP A 163 2.05 -4.74 11.74
N ASN A 164 1.10 -5.05 10.87
CA ASN A 164 0.69 -6.42 10.55
C ASN A 164 1.80 -7.27 9.90
N LEU A 165 2.84 -6.66 9.35
CA LEU A 165 3.97 -7.35 8.73
C LEU A 165 5.20 -7.46 9.65
N LYS A 166 5.19 -6.79 10.80
CA LYS A 166 6.29 -6.87 11.78
C LYS A 166 6.46 -8.30 12.32
N ILE A 167 5.40 -9.11 12.31
CA ILE A 167 5.41 -10.51 12.75
C ILE A 167 6.38 -11.39 11.96
N TYR A 168 6.66 -11.05 10.69
CA TYR A 168 7.57 -11.83 9.83
C TYR A 168 9.05 -11.47 10.03
N LYS A 169 9.35 -10.34 10.69
CA LYS A 169 10.74 -9.90 10.88
C LYS A 169 11.56 -10.89 11.73
N PRO A 170 11.10 -11.35 12.91
CA PRO A 170 11.90 -12.27 13.72
C PRO A 170 12.21 -13.61 13.02
N PRO A 171 11.23 -14.30 12.39
CA PRO A 171 11.51 -15.53 11.64
C PRO A 171 12.52 -15.32 10.50
N LEU A 172 12.41 -14.23 9.74
CA LEU A 172 13.35 -13.91 8.66
C LEU A 172 14.78 -13.67 9.19
N LYS A 173 14.94 -12.95 10.30
CA LYS A 173 16.26 -12.77 10.95
C LYS A 173 16.87 -14.10 11.38
N LYS A 174 16.08 -14.99 11.99
CA LYS A 174 16.54 -16.33 12.38
C LYS A 174 16.96 -17.14 11.15
N ALA A 175 16.19 -17.10 10.07
CA ALA A 175 16.53 -17.75 8.81
C ALA A 175 17.86 -17.24 8.23
N TYR A 176 18.12 -15.92 8.24
CA TYR A 176 19.41 -15.38 7.79
C TYR A 176 20.58 -15.86 8.65
N LYS A 177 20.43 -15.85 9.98
CA LYS A 177 21.45 -16.37 10.91
C LYS A 177 21.75 -17.85 10.65
N ALA A 178 20.72 -18.66 10.41
CA ALA A 178 20.84 -20.08 10.10
C ALA A 178 21.56 -20.32 8.78
N MET A 179 21.11 -19.65 7.71
CA MET A 179 21.75 -19.75 6.39
C MET A 179 23.22 -19.30 6.42
N SER A 180 23.55 -18.25 7.18
CA SER A 180 24.94 -17.81 7.32
C SER A 180 25.80 -18.88 7.98
N ARG A 181 25.31 -19.52 9.05
CA ARG A 181 26.04 -20.57 9.77
C ARG A 181 26.24 -21.81 8.92
N TRP A 182 25.19 -22.31 8.27
CA TRP A 182 25.25 -23.53 7.48
C TRP A 182 26.09 -23.38 6.20
N ARG A 183 26.32 -22.16 5.71
CA ARG A 183 27.25 -21.90 4.61
C ARG A 183 28.72 -21.83 5.06
N SER A 184 28.96 -21.67 6.36
CA SER A 184 30.30 -21.58 6.95
C SER A 184 30.77 -22.90 7.57
N SER A 185 29.91 -23.93 7.60
CA SER A 185 30.22 -25.30 8.02
C SER A 185 30.44 -26.19 6.79
#